data_AF-A0A8J1UR59-F1
#
_entry.id   AF-A0A8J1UR59-F1
#
_cell.length_a   1.000
_cell.length_b   1.000
_cell.length_c   1.000
_cell.angle_alpha   90.00
_cell.angle_beta   90.00
_cell.angle_gamma   90.00
#
_symmetry.space_group_name_H-M   'P 1'
#
loop_
_entity.id
_entity.type
_entity.pdbx_description
1 polymer ?
#
loop_
_entity_poly.entity_id
_entity_poly.type
_entity_poly.pdbx_seq_one_letter_code
_entity_poly.pdbx_strand_id
1 'polypeptide(L)'
;LYSAAQKWITDVKGDDASSITFTELRLIGDLACGLDTDQIMEIDAESVINAVFELGSLESCSAQQKIEYTKTILTTTEYQSSVTVWPNDAVTDLGHLIGGLPKDRLSDLTKEHLAEISPDVIKQVPPTQFAAFSKSQLEWFTFEQARSITDKQIDVLSNDKRKVIAEVGERKVEDSGSTRFGSSLACVSIAVIIYNLFTNV
;
A
#
# COMPACT_ATOMS: atom_id res chain seq x y z
N LEU A 1 9.66 -14.91 14.00
CA LEU A 1 9.90 -14.96 12.54
C LEU A 1 11.38 -14.84 12.22
N TYR A 2 12.05 -13.74 12.61
CA TYR A 2 13.49 -13.53 12.35
C TYR A 2 14.38 -14.77 12.61
N SER A 3 14.46 -15.28 13.85
CA SER A 3 15.33 -16.43 14.16
C SER A 3 15.02 -17.69 13.36
N ALA A 4 13.76 -17.92 12.99
CA ALA A 4 13.37 -19.06 12.18
C ALA A 4 13.79 -18.87 10.71
N ALA A 5 13.65 -17.65 10.18
CA ALA A 5 14.06 -17.32 8.82
C ALA A 5 15.58 -17.40 8.67
N GLN A 6 16.34 -16.89 9.65
CA GLN A 6 17.80 -17.02 9.67
C GLN A 6 18.23 -18.50 9.69
N LYS A 7 17.60 -19.30 10.56
CA LYS A 7 17.86 -20.75 10.57
C LYS A 7 17.53 -21.42 9.23
N TRP A 8 16.41 -21.06 8.61
CA TRP A 8 16.02 -21.61 7.31
C TRP A 8 16.99 -21.21 6.20
N ILE A 9 17.44 -19.96 6.16
CA ILE A 9 18.48 -19.50 5.23
C ILE A 9 19.77 -20.30 5.42
N THR A 10 20.26 -20.44 6.66
CA THR A 10 21.49 -21.19 6.91
C THR A 10 21.35 -22.67 6.53
N ASP A 11 20.27 -23.32 6.98
CA ASP A 11 20.10 -24.77 6.83
C ASP A 11 19.70 -25.19 5.40
N VAL A 12 18.92 -24.37 4.69
CA VAL A 12 18.33 -24.71 3.38
C VAL A 12 19.01 -23.97 2.24
N LYS A 13 19.44 -22.73 2.47
CA LYS A 13 20.04 -21.87 1.45
C LYS A 13 21.55 -21.70 1.59
N GLY A 14 22.16 -22.22 2.65
CA GLY A 14 23.60 -22.08 2.88
C GLY A 14 24.03 -20.62 3.00
N ASP A 15 23.18 -19.79 3.62
CA ASP A 15 23.37 -18.34 3.75
C ASP A 15 23.30 -17.54 2.44
N ASP A 16 22.87 -18.15 1.32
CA ASP A 16 22.72 -17.50 0.02
C ASP A 16 21.25 -17.14 -0.26
N ALA A 17 20.85 -15.91 0.06
CA ALA A 17 19.48 -15.44 -0.19
C ALA A 17 19.16 -15.28 -1.68
N SER A 18 20.17 -15.13 -2.56
CA SER A 18 19.96 -15.06 -4.01
C SER A 18 19.45 -16.37 -4.61
N SER A 19 19.64 -17.49 -3.90
CA SER A 19 19.13 -18.80 -4.28
C SER A 19 17.65 -19.03 -3.92
N ILE A 20 16.99 -18.06 -3.28
CA ILE A 20 15.56 -18.14 -2.93
C ILE A 20 14.72 -17.98 -4.20
N THR A 21 13.87 -18.96 -4.48
CA THR A 21 12.98 -18.98 -5.65
C THR A 21 11.59 -18.44 -5.33
N PHE A 22 10.83 -18.03 -6.36
CA PHE A 22 9.43 -17.61 -6.18
C PHE A 22 8.56 -18.70 -5.53
N THR A 23 8.79 -19.97 -5.85
CA THR A 23 8.03 -21.09 -5.26
C THR A 23 8.27 -21.17 -3.77
N GLU A 24 9.50 -20.98 -3.32
CA GLU A 24 9.82 -20.96 -1.90
C GLU A 24 9.22 -19.74 -1.21
N LEU A 25 9.32 -18.54 -1.77
CA LEU A 25 8.69 -17.33 -1.22
C LEU A 25 7.19 -17.53 -0.96
N ARG A 26 6.49 -18.17 -1.90
CA ARG A 26 5.06 -18.48 -1.78
C ARG A 26 4.77 -19.55 -0.72
N LEU A 27 5.68 -20.51 -0.52
CA LEU A 27 5.49 -21.62 0.41
C LEU A 27 5.89 -21.30 1.86
N ILE A 28 6.91 -20.47 2.05
CA ILE A 28 7.43 -20.16 3.39
C ILE A 28 6.54 -19.17 4.17
N GLY A 29 5.63 -18.47 3.49
CA GLY A 29 4.61 -17.61 4.11
C GLY A 29 5.22 -16.56 5.03
N ASP A 30 4.70 -16.44 6.26
CA ASP A 30 5.19 -15.48 7.27
C ASP A 30 6.70 -15.60 7.56
N LEU A 31 7.34 -16.72 7.24
CA LEU A 31 8.80 -16.84 7.36
C LEU A 31 9.55 -15.86 6.44
N ALA A 32 8.96 -15.50 5.29
CA ALA A 32 9.50 -14.45 4.41
C ALA A 32 9.63 -13.12 5.16
N CYS A 33 8.71 -12.83 6.08
CA CYS A 33 8.76 -11.67 6.97
C CYS A 33 9.79 -11.79 8.12
N GLY A 34 10.61 -12.84 8.12
CA GLY A 34 11.78 -12.95 8.99
C GLY A 34 13.11 -12.66 8.29
N LEU A 35 13.11 -12.48 6.97
CA LEU A 35 14.29 -12.07 6.20
C LEU A 35 14.66 -10.64 6.55
N ASP A 36 15.95 -10.35 6.74
CA ASP A 36 16.39 -8.96 6.87
C ASP A 36 16.42 -8.25 5.51
N THR A 37 16.63 -6.94 5.55
CA THR A 37 16.59 -6.10 4.34
C THR A 37 17.71 -6.42 3.36
N ASP A 38 18.88 -6.84 3.85
CA ASP A 38 20.03 -7.16 3.00
C ASP A 38 19.76 -8.46 2.26
N GLN A 39 19.23 -9.46 2.96
CA GLN A 39 18.77 -10.72 2.36
C GLN A 39 17.69 -10.50 1.30
N ILE A 40 16.71 -9.63 1.55
CA ILE A 40 15.64 -9.33 0.57
C ILE A 40 16.21 -8.70 -0.71
N MET A 41 17.22 -7.84 -0.61
CA MET A 41 17.87 -7.20 -1.76
C MET A 41 18.69 -8.19 -2.59
N GLU A 42 19.13 -9.30 -2.01
CA GLU A 42 19.88 -10.34 -2.72
C GLU A 42 18.99 -11.29 -3.53
N ILE A 43 17.69 -11.38 -3.19
CA ILE A 43 16.75 -12.25 -3.90
C ILE A 43 16.59 -11.76 -5.33
N ASP A 44 16.62 -12.71 -6.26
CA ASP A 44 16.32 -12.45 -7.67
C ASP A 44 14.97 -11.73 -7.85
N ALA A 45 14.98 -10.63 -8.62
CA ALA A 45 13.81 -9.77 -8.78
C ALA A 45 12.64 -10.48 -9.47
N GLU A 46 12.93 -11.39 -10.41
CA GLU A 46 11.91 -12.24 -11.04
C GLU A 46 11.27 -13.17 -9.99
N SER A 47 12.04 -13.65 -9.01
CA SER A 47 11.47 -14.45 -7.93
C SER A 47 10.53 -13.67 -7.02
N VAL A 48 10.84 -12.41 -6.72
CA VAL A 48 9.98 -11.54 -5.90
C VAL A 48 8.70 -11.15 -6.63
N ILE A 49 8.78 -10.73 -7.89
CA ILE A 49 7.58 -10.33 -8.65
C ILE A 49 6.61 -11.51 -8.86
N ASN A 50 7.12 -12.72 -9.08
CA ASN A 50 6.28 -13.93 -9.19
C ASN A 50 5.64 -14.38 -7.85
N ALA A 51 5.98 -13.73 -6.74
CA ALA A 51 5.41 -13.93 -5.41
C ALA A 51 4.77 -12.65 -4.83
N VAL A 52 4.58 -11.60 -5.66
CA VAL A 52 4.16 -10.25 -5.24
C VAL A 52 2.87 -10.25 -4.44
N PHE A 53 1.88 -11.05 -4.86
CA PHE A 53 0.56 -11.12 -4.23
C PHE A 53 0.64 -11.74 -2.84
N GLU A 54 1.35 -12.87 -2.71
CA GLU A 54 1.56 -13.54 -1.43
C GLU A 54 2.32 -12.64 -0.46
N LEU A 55 3.45 -12.08 -0.89
CA LEU A 55 4.30 -11.21 -0.07
C LEU A 55 3.57 -9.95 0.39
N GLY A 56 2.79 -9.33 -0.51
CA GLY A 56 1.99 -8.16 -0.17
C GLY A 56 0.94 -8.45 0.90
N SER A 57 0.33 -9.62 0.84
CA SER A 57 -0.74 -10.06 1.75
C SER A 57 -0.25 -10.46 3.14
N LEU A 58 1.07 -10.63 3.35
CA LEU A 58 1.62 -10.97 4.67
C LEU A 58 1.54 -9.76 5.62
N GLU A 59 0.72 -9.88 6.66
CA GLU A 59 0.57 -8.84 7.69
C GLU A 59 1.74 -8.84 8.68
N SER A 60 2.46 -9.95 8.81
CA SER A 60 3.60 -10.10 9.72
C SER A 60 4.85 -9.33 9.26
N CYS A 61 4.89 -8.91 8.00
CA CYS A 61 6.00 -8.18 7.42
C CYS A 61 6.01 -6.74 7.91
N SER A 62 7.17 -6.27 8.35
CA SER A 62 7.36 -4.86 8.67
C SER A 62 7.22 -4.00 7.42
N ALA A 63 6.89 -2.72 7.60
CA ALA A 63 6.84 -1.75 6.50
C ALA A 63 8.19 -1.68 5.76
N GLN A 64 9.32 -1.80 6.46
CA GLN A 64 10.64 -1.77 5.83
C GLN A 64 10.87 -2.98 4.92
N GLN A 65 10.46 -4.19 5.34
CA GLN A 65 10.58 -5.38 4.51
C GLN A 65 9.70 -5.27 3.26
N LYS A 66 8.45 -4.79 3.39
CA LYS A 66 7.59 -4.52 2.22
C LYS A 66 8.22 -3.50 1.28
N ILE A 67 8.84 -2.45 1.82
CA ILE A 67 9.61 -1.47 1.02
C ILE A 67 10.76 -2.13 0.26
N GLU A 68 11.53 -3.02 0.90
CA GLU A 68 12.64 -3.71 0.22
C GLU A 68 12.13 -4.70 -0.84
N TYR A 69 11.07 -5.46 -0.58
CA TYR A 69 10.45 -6.29 -1.62
C TYR A 69 10.00 -5.46 -2.82
N THR A 70 9.35 -4.32 -2.58
CA THR A 70 8.94 -3.42 -3.66
C THR A 70 10.15 -2.87 -4.41
N LYS A 71 11.22 -2.46 -3.72
CA LYS A 71 12.46 -2.01 -4.38
C LYS A 71 13.09 -3.09 -5.25
N THR A 72 13.13 -4.34 -4.78
CA THR A 72 13.58 -5.47 -5.58
C THR A 72 12.72 -5.63 -6.84
N ILE A 73 11.40 -5.49 -6.74
CA ILE A 73 10.51 -5.47 -7.93
C ILE A 73 10.84 -4.31 -8.87
N LEU A 74 11.16 -3.11 -8.36
CA LEU A 74 11.48 -1.95 -9.18
C LEU A 74 12.77 -2.09 -10.01
N THR A 75 13.60 -3.12 -9.77
CA THR A 75 14.77 -3.42 -10.62
C THR A 75 14.41 -4.26 -11.85
N THR A 76 13.18 -4.78 -11.94
CA THR A 76 12.70 -5.49 -13.13
C THR A 76 12.52 -4.54 -14.31
N THR A 77 12.60 -5.08 -15.53
CA THR A 77 12.47 -4.27 -16.76
C THR A 77 11.11 -3.59 -16.86
N GLU A 78 10.06 -4.20 -16.32
CA GLU A 78 8.69 -3.71 -16.33
C GLU A 78 8.52 -2.48 -15.43
N TYR A 79 9.09 -2.50 -14.22
CA TYR A 79 8.87 -1.47 -13.20
C TYR A 79 10.01 -0.45 -13.07
N GLN A 80 11.14 -0.61 -13.75
CA GLN A 80 12.25 0.35 -13.65
C GLN A 80 11.93 1.74 -14.25
N SER A 81 10.99 1.81 -15.20
CA SER A 81 10.59 3.05 -15.88
C SER A 81 9.80 4.01 -14.98
N SER A 82 9.60 5.26 -15.40
CA SER A 82 8.78 6.23 -14.66
C SER A 82 7.37 5.69 -14.40
N VAL A 83 6.84 5.88 -13.19
CA VAL A 83 5.47 5.44 -12.83
C VAL A 83 4.44 6.04 -13.77
N THR A 84 4.66 7.26 -14.26
CA THR A 84 3.73 7.97 -15.14
C THR A 84 3.47 7.26 -16.48
N VAL A 85 4.32 6.32 -16.90
CA VAL A 85 4.18 5.57 -18.15
C VAL A 85 3.85 4.09 -17.93
N TRP A 86 3.68 3.67 -16.67
CA TRP A 86 3.25 2.31 -16.38
C TRP A 86 1.86 2.05 -16.98
N PRO A 87 1.58 0.79 -17.35
CA PRO A 87 0.21 0.34 -17.57
C PRO A 87 -0.65 0.57 -16.32
N ASN A 88 -1.93 0.87 -16.50
CA ASN A 88 -2.83 1.13 -15.37
C ASN A 88 -2.97 -0.08 -14.43
N ASP A 89 -2.90 -1.30 -14.97
CA ASP A 89 -2.98 -2.56 -14.21
C ASP A 89 -1.69 -2.89 -13.43
N ALA A 90 -0.56 -2.25 -13.72
CA ALA A 90 0.69 -2.47 -12.99
C ALA A 90 0.56 -2.16 -11.48
N VAL A 91 -0.26 -1.17 -11.11
CA VAL A 91 -0.50 -0.88 -9.67
C VAL A 91 -1.43 -1.89 -9.01
N THR A 92 -2.29 -2.56 -9.78
CA THR A 92 -3.09 -3.70 -9.28
C THR A 92 -2.25 -4.94 -9.12
N ASP A 93 -1.29 -5.17 -10.01
CA ASP A 93 -0.36 -6.30 -9.94
C ASP A 93 0.58 -6.20 -8.73
N LEU A 94 1.03 -4.98 -8.39
CA LEU A 94 1.76 -4.72 -7.15
C LEU A 94 0.92 -4.94 -5.88
N GLY A 95 -0.41 -4.81 -5.96
CA GLY A 95 -1.33 -5.02 -4.85
C GLY A 95 -0.92 -4.29 -3.58
N HIS A 96 -0.89 -5.00 -2.44
CA HIS A 96 -0.50 -4.43 -1.14
C HIS A 96 0.96 -3.97 -1.07
N LEU A 97 1.83 -4.39 -2.00
CA LEU A 97 3.21 -3.91 -2.08
C LEU A 97 3.34 -2.52 -2.70
N ILE A 98 2.26 -1.94 -3.24
CA ILE A 98 2.28 -0.54 -3.71
C ILE A 98 2.69 0.44 -2.61
N GLY A 99 2.36 0.13 -1.34
CA GLY A 99 2.76 0.93 -0.19
C GLY A 99 4.28 0.94 0.07
N GLY A 100 5.02 0.02 -0.53
CA GLY A 100 6.48 -0.02 -0.49
C GLY A 100 7.18 0.88 -1.51
N LEU A 101 6.44 1.51 -2.43
CA LEU A 101 7.02 2.40 -3.44
C LEU A 101 7.80 3.57 -2.77
N PRO A 102 8.93 4.00 -3.36
CA PRO A 102 9.59 5.24 -2.99
C PRO A 102 8.64 6.44 -3.04
N LYS A 103 8.88 7.44 -2.20
CA LYS A 103 7.96 8.59 -2.02
C LYS A 103 7.77 9.40 -3.31
N ASP A 104 8.84 9.60 -4.06
CA ASP A 104 8.83 10.23 -5.38
C ASP A 104 7.94 9.46 -6.37
N ARG A 105 8.05 8.12 -6.38
CA ARG A 105 7.23 7.24 -7.22
C ARG A 105 5.75 7.26 -6.81
N LEU A 106 5.46 7.31 -5.51
CA LEU A 106 4.09 7.52 -5.01
C LEU A 106 3.52 8.87 -5.41
N SER A 107 4.31 9.95 -5.36
CA SER A 107 3.85 11.27 -5.78
C SER A 107 3.65 11.41 -7.29
N ASP A 108 4.22 10.50 -8.08
CA ASP A 108 4.09 10.44 -9.53
C ASP A 108 2.95 9.56 -10.03
N LEU A 109 2.25 8.84 -9.12
CA LEU A 109 1.05 8.08 -9.48
C LEU A 109 -0.01 9.00 -10.11
N THR A 110 -0.45 8.63 -11.31
CA THR A 110 -1.46 9.39 -12.06
C THR A 110 -2.86 9.16 -11.50
N LYS A 111 -3.83 9.93 -12.00
CA LYS A 111 -5.24 9.75 -11.64
C LYS A 111 -5.76 8.37 -12.04
N GLU A 112 -5.35 7.89 -13.21
CA GLU A 112 -5.75 6.58 -13.73
C GLU A 112 -5.19 5.46 -12.86
N HIS A 113 -3.91 5.52 -12.48
CA HIS A 113 -3.33 4.57 -11.52
C HIS A 113 -4.09 4.59 -10.19
N LEU A 114 -4.34 5.77 -9.63
CA LEU A 114 -5.05 5.87 -8.35
C LEU A 114 -6.49 5.33 -8.42
N ALA A 115 -7.14 5.40 -9.58
CA ALA A 115 -8.48 4.83 -9.75
C ALA A 115 -8.49 3.30 -9.68
N GLU A 116 -7.39 2.64 -10.07
CA GLU A 116 -7.25 1.18 -10.04
C GLU A 116 -6.89 0.62 -8.65
N ILE A 117 -6.38 1.46 -7.73
CA ILE A 117 -6.00 1.01 -6.38
C ILE A 117 -7.25 0.81 -5.51
N SER A 118 -7.49 -0.41 -5.02
CA SER A 118 -8.67 -0.65 -4.18
C SER A 118 -8.58 0.04 -2.80
N PRO A 119 -9.71 0.34 -2.14
CA PRO A 119 -9.71 0.85 -0.76
C PRO A 119 -8.97 -0.09 0.22
N ASP A 120 -9.02 -1.40 -0.03
CA ASP A 120 -8.29 -2.39 0.76
C ASP A 120 -6.77 -2.26 0.63
N VAL A 121 -6.27 -1.88 -0.55
CA VAL A 121 -4.85 -1.58 -0.75
C VAL A 121 -4.48 -0.25 -0.09
N ILE A 122 -5.35 0.78 -0.21
CA ILE A 122 -5.11 2.10 0.39
C ILE A 122 -4.89 2.01 1.90
N LYS A 123 -5.74 1.27 2.63
CA LYS A 123 -5.57 1.12 4.10
C LYS A 123 -4.27 0.43 4.52
N GLN A 124 -3.65 -0.35 3.62
CA GLN A 124 -2.40 -1.08 3.90
C GLN A 124 -1.14 -0.26 3.58
N VAL A 125 -1.26 0.89 2.92
CA VAL A 125 -0.11 1.77 2.66
C VAL A 125 0.47 2.26 4.00
N PRO A 126 1.76 2.03 4.30
CA PRO A 126 2.36 2.49 5.55
C PRO A 126 2.20 4.01 5.73
N PRO A 127 1.90 4.52 6.94
CA PRO A 127 1.67 5.95 7.16
C PRO A 127 2.79 6.84 6.58
N THR A 128 4.05 6.48 6.81
CA THR A 128 5.21 7.24 6.32
C THR A 128 5.24 7.39 4.80
N GLN A 129 4.71 6.40 4.07
CA GLN A 129 4.60 6.39 2.61
C GLN A 129 3.31 7.06 2.15
N PHE A 130 2.21 6.85 2.87
CA PHE A 130 0.93 7.52 2.61
C PHE A 130 1.08 9.05 2.64
N ALA A 131 1.92 9.59 3.52
CA ALA A 131 2.21 11.01 3.58
C ALA A 131 2.83 11.60 2.29
N ALA A 132 3.34 10.76 1.39
CA ALA A 132 3.91 11.18 0.11
C ALA A 132 2.85 11.61 -0.91
N PHE A 133 1.61 11.12 -0.82
CA PHE A 133 0.53 11.53 -1.72
C PHE A 133 0.35 13.05 -1.69
N SER A 134 0.38 13.67 -2.86
CA SER A 134 0.16 15.11 -3.01
C SER A 134 -1.28 15.48 -2.72
N LYS A 135 -1.54 16.77 -2.47
CA LYS A 135 -2.91 17.27 -2.28
C LYS A 135 -3.80 16.92 -3.48
N SER A 136 -3.30 17.14 -4.70
CA SER A 136 -4.04 16.84 -5.93
C SER A 136 -4.34 15.36 -6.10
N GLN A 137 -3.41 14.47 -5.74
CA GLN A 137 -3.66 13.03 -5.75
C GLN A 137 -4.76 12.63 -4.75
N LEU A 138 -4.73 13.19 -3.53
CA LEU A 138 -5.77 12.94 -2.54
C LEU A 138 -7.14 13.46 -2.99
N GLU A 139 -7.21 14.55 -3.76
CA GLU A 139 -8.45 15.02 -4.38
C GLU A 139 -9.02 14.03 -5.41
N TRP A 140 -8.17 13.23 -6.05
CA TRP A 140 -8.57 12.21 -7.03
C TRP A 140 -9.09 10.92 -6.41
N PHE A 141 -8.91 10.72 -5.11
CA PHE A 141 -9.42 9.53 -4.44
C PHE A 141 -10.94 9.46 -4.58
N THR A 142 -11.43 8.23 -4.67
CA THR A 142 -12.85 7.93 -4.58
C THR A 142 -13.35 8.09 -3.14
N PHE A 143 -14.66 8.18 -2.99
CA PHE A 143 -15.31 8.19 -1.67
C PHE A 143 -14.89 6.97 -0.83
N GLU A 144 -14.89 5.76 -1.42
CA GLU A 144 -14.54 4.53 -0.72
C GLU A 144 -13.05 4.49 -0.32
N GLN A 145 -12.15 4.93 -1.19
CA GLN A 145 -10.73 5.05 -0.87
C GLN A 145 -10.51 6.03 0.29
N ALA A 146 -11.14 7.21 0.26
CA ALA A 146 -11.02 8.17 1.36
C ALA A 146 -11.55 7.63 2.69
N ARG A 147 -12.64 6.85 2.67
CA ARG A 147 -13.22 6.19 3.85
C ARG A 147 -12.39 5.03 4.39
N SER A 148 -11.51 4.45 3.58
CA SER A 148 -10.60 3.38 4.00
C SER A 148 -9.33 3.89 4.69
N ILE A 149 -9.02 5.19 4.60
CA ILE A 149 -7.83 5.78 5.20
C ILE A 149 -7.88 5.60 6.72
N THR A 150 -6.81 5.08 7.29
CA THR A 150 -6.69 4.77 8.71
C THR A 150 -6.29 5.99 9.54
N ASP A 151 -6.64 6.01 10.84
CA ASP A 151 -6.24 7.10 11.75
C ASP A 151 -4.71 7.32 11.75
N LYS A 152 -3.92 6.25 11.71
CA LYS A 152 -2.44 6.34 11.64
C LYS A 152 -1.95 7.02 10.36
N GLN A 153 -2.62 6.79 9.24
CA GLN A 153 -2.31 7.48 7.98
C GLN A 153 -2.73 8.94 8.02
N ILE A 154 -3.86 9.26 8.65
CA ILE A 154 -4.30 10.65 8.86
C ILE A 154 -3.28 11.37 9.76
N ASP A 155 -2.80 10.74 10.83
CA ASP A 155 -1.90 11.31 11.83
C ASP A 155 -0.58 11.85 11.31
N VAL A 156 -0.13 11.38 10.15
CA VAL A 156 1.11 11.84 9.50
C VAL A 156 0.87 12.88 8.40
N LEU A 157 -0.39 13.25 8.12
CA LEU A 157 -0.73 14.27 7.14
C LEU A 157 -0.70 15.69 7.72
N SER A 158 -0.38 16.65 6.85
CA SER A 158 -0.59 18.07 7.12
C SER A 158 -2.08 18.42 7.17
N ASN A 159 -2.42 19.54 7.83
CA ASN A 159 -3.80 20.02 7.95
C ASN A 159 -4.50 20.20 6.59
N ASP A 160 -3.78 20.70 5.58
CA ASP A 160 -4.34 20.88 4.24
C ASP A 160 -4.73 19.54 3.59
N LYS A 161 -3.89 18.51 3.73
CA LYS A 161 -4.17 17.17 3.18
C LYS A 161 -5.32 16.49 3.95
N ARG A 162 -5.37 16.67 5.27
CA ARG A 162 -6.47 16.19 6.12
C ARG A 162 -7.82 16.79 5.70
N LYS A 163 -7.85 18.10 5.43
CA LYS A 163 -9.05 18.78 4.95
C LYS A 163 -9.53 18.23 3.60
N VAL A 164 -8.61 18.01 2.66
CA VAL A 164 -8.95 17.40 1.36
C VAL A 164 -9.57 16.02 1.51
N ILE A 165 -8.98 15.14 2.31
CA ILE A 165 -9.54 13.80 2.52
C ILE A 165 -10.90 13.84 3.21
N ALA A 166 -11.12 14.76 4.14
CA ALA A 166 -12.43 14.97 4.75
C ALA A 166 -13.48 15.37 3.69
N GLU A 167 -13.14 16.34 2.82
CA GLU A 167 -14.03 16.76 1.72
C GLU A 167 -14.32 15.62 0.74
N VAL A 168 -13.32 14.80 0.39
CA VAL A 168 -13.49 13.62 -0.47
C VAL A 168 -14.41 12.58 0.19
N GLY A 169 -14.20 12.30 1.47
CA GLY A 169 -14.97 11.34 2.26
C GLY A 169 -16.40 11.80 2.60
N GLU A 170 -16.77 13.03 2.26
CA GLU A 170 -18.11 13.60 2.40
C GLU A 170 -18.85 13.78 1.06
N ARG A 171 -18.18 13.52 -0.08
CA ARG A 171 -18.81 13.60 -1.40
C ARG A 171 -20.03 12.70 -1.40
N LYS A 172 -21.22 13.28 -1.66
CA LYS A 172 -22.42 12.50 -1.88
C LYS A 172 -22.15 11.51 -3.00
N VAL A 173 -22.35 10.22 -2.73
CA VAL A 173 -22.48 9.24 -3.79
C VAL A 173 -23.72 9.67 -4.58
N GLU A 174 -23.51 10.28 -5.76
CA GLU A 174 -24.61 10.54 -6.67
C GLU A 174 -25.14 9.18 -7.14
N ASP A 175 -26.15 8.71 -6.42
CA ASP A 175 -26.94 7.54 -6.77
C ASP A 175 -27.37 7.68 -8.24
N SER A 176 -26.84 6.80 -9.07
CA SER A 176 -27.22 6.67 -10.47
C SER A 176 -28.59 5.99 -10.51
N GLY A 177 -29.63 6.77 -10.18
CA GLY A 177 -31.05 6.37 -10.21
C GLY A 177 -31.48 5.63 -8.94
N SER A 178 -32.08 6.32 -7.98
CA SER A 178 -33.54 6.42 -7.92
C SER A 178 -34.00 7.40 -6.83
N THR A 179 -34.92 8.29 -7.21
CA THR A 179 -35.65 9.15 -6.29
C THR A 179 -36.52 8.30 -5.37
N ARG A 180 -36.26 8.30 -4.05
CA ARG A 180 -37.30 8.31 -3.01
C ARG A 180 -36.77 8.61 -1.61
N PHE A 181 -37.54 9.45 -0.91
CA PHE A 181 -37.36 9.93 0.45
C PHE A 181 -37.11 8.82 1.49
N GLY A 182 -36.22 9.10 2.44
CA GLY A 182 -36.10 8.31 3.67
C GLY A 182 -35.02 8.83 4.60
N SER A 183 -35.38 9.76 5.49
CA SER A 183 -34.58 10.16 6.65
C SER A 183 -34.21 8.95 7.53
N SER A 184 -32.94 8.52 7.58
CA SER A 184 -32.39 7.78 8.74
C SER A 184 -30.89 7.50 8.63
N LEU A 185 -30.18 7.67 9.75
CA LEU A 185 -28.96 6.97 10.21
C LEU A 185 -27.54 7.36 9.74
N ALA A 186 -27.32 8.41 8.94
CA ALA A 186 -25.94 8.81 8.59
C ALA A 186 -25.17 9.58 9.70
N CYS A 187 -25.80 9.98 10.81
CA CYS A 187 -25.21 10.92 11.77
C CYS A 187 -24.20 10.34 12.79
N VAL A 188 -24.01 9.02 12.91
CA VAL A 188 -23.17 8.47 14.00
C VAL A 188 -21.70 8.30 13.60
N SER A 189 -21.40 8.03 12.32
CA SER A 189 -20.01 7.88 11.84
C SER A 189 -19.33 9.21 11.46
N ILE A 190 -20.10 10.30 11.43
CA ILE A 190 -19.65 11.65 11.05
C ILE A 190 -18.92 12.35 12.20
N ALA A 191 -19.33 12.11 13.45
CA ALA A 191 -18.74 12.77 14.61
C ALA A 191 -17.30 12.31 14.90
N VAL A 192 -16.94 11.05 14.63
CA VAL A 192 -15.60 10.51 15.00
C VAL A 192 -14.50 11.03 14.07
N ILE A 193 -14.79 11.13 12.76
CA ILE A 193 -13.82 11.67 11.78
C ILE A 193 -13.62 13.17 12.00
N ILE A 194 -14.69 13.94 12.21
CA ILE A 194 -14.58 15.37 12.52
C ILE A 194 -13.90 15.59 13.89
N TYR A 195 -14.22 14.77 14.91
CA TYR A 195 -13.58 14.89 16.23
C TYR A 195 -12.05 14.66 16.13
N ASN A 196 -11.60 13.55 15.51
CA ASN A 196 -10.17 13.27 15.38
C ASN A 196 -9.42 14.25 14.46
N LEU A 197 -10.10 14.87 13.49
CA LEU A 197 -9.50 15.86 12.58
C LEU A 197 -9.37 17.26 13.20
N PHE A 198 -10.17 17.61 14.20
CA PHE A 198 -10.20 18.96 14.80
C PHE A 198 -9.70 19.04 16.25
N THR A 199 -9.50 17.93 16.97
CA THR A 199 -9.05 17.97 18.38
C THR A 199 -7.55 17.78 18.62
N ASN A 200 -6.74 17.51 17.59
CA ASN A 200 -5.28 17.43 17.71
C ASN A 200 -4.62 18.80 17.42
N VAL A 201 -4.95 19.81 18.23
CA VAL A 201 -4.19 21.07 18.39
C VAL A 201 -3.61 21.11 19.79
#